data_AF-X1CZI3-F1
#
_entry.id   AF-X1CZI3-F1
#
_cell.length_a   1.000
_cell.length_b   1.000
_cell.length_c   1.000
_cell.angle_alpha   90.00
_cell.angle_beta   90.00
_cell.angle_gamma   90.00
#
_symmetry.space_group_name_H-M   'P 1'
#
loop_
_entity.id
_entity.type
_entity.pdbx_description
1 polymer ?
#
loop_
_entity_poly.entity_id
_entity_poly.type
_entity_poly.pdbx_seq_one_letter_code
_entity_poly.pdbx_strand_id
1 'polypeptide(L)'
;MADHKILFLTPRYNTFVKGPVDATAKYFESITVLVKHNYLSEISSYLPSFGYIRNIKKYTRNNLLDLKGKPENVDVRLVSLLYFVPDGKNKNLGNKIAKKAEKLIKEKDIKFDLVHAHFTYPYGYAGIKLGEKFDIPVVISAHGYDVYDLPYF
;
A
#
# COMPACT_ATOMS: atom_id res chain seq x y z
N MET A 1 6.63 -21.22 15.47
CA MET A 1 6.30 -20.20 14.46
C MET A 1 6.27 -18.86 15.17
N ALA A 2 6.69 -17.76 14.55
CA ALA A 2 6.62 -16.46 15.20
C ALA A 2 5.14 -16.09 15.42
N ASP A 3 4.81 -15.58 16.62
CA ASP A 3 3.43 -15.26 17.06
C ASP A 3 3.00 -13.84 16.64
N HIS A 4 3.75 -13.24 15.70
CA HIS A 4 3.58 -11.84 15.32
C HIS A 4 2.89 -11.70 13.97
N LYS A 5 2.08 -10.65 13.86
CA LYS A 5 1.29 -10.29 12.69
C LYS A 5 1.77 -8.94 12.17
N ILE A 6 1.92 -8.81 10.85
CA ILE A 6 2.43 -7.57 10.25
C ILE A 6 1.46 -7.00 9.22
N LEU A 7 1.28 -5.69 9.26
CA LEU A 7 0.48 -4.92 8.32
C LEU A 7 1.39 -4.16 7.36
N PHE A 8 1.37 -4.52 6.08
CA PHE A 8 2.03 -3.76 5.03
C PHE A 8 1.11 -2.69 4.45
N LEU A 9 1.65 -1.49 4.22
CA LEU A 9 0.95 -0.41 3.51
C LEU A 9 1.75 0.00 2.28
N THR A 10 1.22 -0.29 1.08
CA THR A 10 2.03 -0.27 -0.14
C THR A 10 1.30 0.33 -1.35
N PRO A 11 2.05 0.83 -2.36
CA PRO A 11 1.47 1.30 -3.62
C PRO A 11 0.90 0.19 -4.51
N ARG A 12 1.46 -1.01 -4.40
CA ARG A 12 1.24 -2.14 -5.29
C ARG A 12 1.75 -3.41 -4.61
N TYR A 13 1.21 -4.55 -4.99
CA TYR A 13 1.71 -5.86 -4.61
C TYR A 13 2.16 -6.59 -5.89
N ASN A 14 3.29 -6.15 -6.43
CA ASN A 14 3.96 -6.73 -7.62
C ASN A 14 5.46 -6.37 -7.56
N THR A 15 6.05 -5.83 -8.63
CA THR A 15 7.46 -5.40 -8.70
C THR A 15 7.91 -4.59 -7.48
N PHE A 16 9.10 -4.92 -6.95
CA PHE A 16 9.78 -4.31 -5.80
C PHE A 16 9.11 -4.47 -4.42
N VAL A 17 7.85 -4.87 -4.35
CA VAL A 17 7.14 -5.07 -3.07
C VAL A 17 6.87 -6.55 -2.80
N LYS A 18 6.41 -7.31 -3.80
CA LYS A 18 6.01 -8.71 -3.65
C LYS A 18 7.15 -9.60 -3.15
N GLY A 19 8.33 -9.49 -3.76
CA GLY A 19 9.48 -10.31 -3.38
C GLY A 19 9.86 -10.17 -1.89
N PRO A 20 10.10 -8.95 -1.38
CA PRO A 20 10.34 -8.72 0.04
C PRO A 20 9.20 -9.22 0.94
N VAL A 21 7.94 -8.92 0.61
CA VAL A 21 6.77 -9.36 1.39
C VAL A 21 6.69 -10.89 1.47
N ASP A 22 6.84 -11.57 0.33
CA ASP A 22 6.79 -13.03 0.26
C ASP A 22 7.97 -13.66 1.01
N ALA A 23 9.15 -13.05 0.95
CA ALA A 23 10.32 -13.50 1.71
C ALA A 23 10.18 -13.30 3.22
N THR A 24 9.41 -12.29 3.67
CA THR A 24 9.08 -12.11 5.08
C THR A 24 8.01 -13.08 5.60
N ALA A 25 7.22 -13.70 4.73
CA ALA A 25 6.12 -14.59 5.10
C ALA A 25 6.54 -15.76 6.01
N LYS A 26 7.79 -16.24 5.90
CA LYS A 26 8.34 -17.29 6.77
C LYS A 26 8.59 -16.86 8.23
N TYR A 27 8.56 -15.56 8.53
CA TYR A 27 8.91 -15.01 9.84
C TYR A 27 7.72 -14.45 10.62
N PHE A 28 6.51 -14.49 10.06
CA PHE A 28 5.30 -13.95 10.70
C PHE A 28 4.18 -14.99 10.64
N GLU A 29 3.31 -15.01 11.65
CA GLU A 29 2.11 -15.85 11.66
C GLU A 29 1.22 -15.51 10.47
N SER A 30 0.99 -14.21 10.26
CA SER A 30 0.20 -13.69 9.15
C SER A 30 0.69 -12.33 8.70
N ILE A 31 0.50 -12.06 7.42
CA ILE A 31 0.83 -10.80 6.77
C ILE A 31 -0.44 -10.26 6.12
N THR A 32 -0.83 -9.04 6.45
CA THR A 32 -1.88 -8.33 5.71
C THR A 32 -1.27 -7.20 4.90
N VAL A 33 -1.48 -7.18 3.59
CA VAL A 33 -0.98 -6.16 2.67
C VAL A 33 -2.13 -5.27 2.22
N LEU A 34 -2.10 -4.01 2.63
CA LEU A 34 -3.03 -2.98 2.19
C LEU A 34 -2.43 -2.21 1.00
N VAL A 35 -3.01 -2.43 -0.17
CA VAL A 35 -2.58 -1.80 -1.43
C VAL A 35 -3.47 -0.61 -1.76
N LYS A 36 -2.91 0.60 -1.84
CA LYS A 36 -3.67 1.79 -2.26
C LYS A 36 -4.11 1.65 -3.72
N HIS A 37 -5.37 1.90 -3.98
CA HIS A 37 -5.95 1.94 -5.32
C HIS A 37 -6.76 3.23 -5.53
N ASN A 38 -6.69 3.82 -6.73
CA ASN A 38 -7.50 4.98 -7.09
C ASN A 38 -8.65 4.55 -8.01
N TYR A 39 -9.92 4.77 -7.63
CA TYR A 39 -11.05 4.38 -8.47
C TYR A 39 -10.99 4.97 -9.89
N LEU A 40 -10.36 6.14 -10.08
CA LEU A 40 -10.22 6.75 -11.40
C LEU A 40 -9.37 5.92 -12.37
N SER A 41 -8.45 5.07 -11.89
CA SER A 41 -7.65 4.25 -12.81
C SER A 41 -8.48 3.21 -13.55
N GLU A 42 -9.60 2.76 -12.98
CA GLU A 42 -10.47 1.76 -13.62
C GLU A 42 -11.13 2.28 -14.90
N ILE A 43 -11.35 3.59 -15.01
CA ILE A 43 -11.89 4.21 -16.24
C ILE A 43 -10.95 3.92 -17.42
N SER A 44 -9.64 3.84 -17.18
CA SER A 44 -8.68 3.55 -18.24
C SER A 44 -8.91 2.19 -18.90
N SER A 45 -9.48 1.21 -18.20
CA SER A 45 -9.79 -0.12 -18.73
C SER A 45 -10.76 -0.08 -19.91
N TYR A 46 -11.61 0.95 -19.98
CA TYR A 46 -12.60 1.14 -21.05
C TYR A 46 -12.11 2.03 -22.20
N LEU A 47 -10.92 2.62 -22.08
CA LEU A 47 -10.36 3.55 -23.06
C LEU A 47 -9.26 2.89 -23.91
N PRO A 48 -9.05 3.33 -25.16
CA PRO A 48 -7.94 2.89 -26.00
C PRO A 48 -6.58 3.09 -25.32
N SER A 49 -5.69 2.09 -25.39
CA SER A 49 -4.40 2.04 -24.68
C SER A 49 -3.28 2.90 -25.28
N PHE A 50 -3.54 4.15 -25.71
CA PHE A 50 -2.51 5.04 -26.26
C PHE A 50 -2.16 6.19 -25.30
N GLY A 51 -0.94 6.72 -25.44
CA GLY A 51 -0.48 7.91 -24.70
C GLY A 51 -0.56 7.76 -23.18
N TYR A 52 -1.16 8.76 -22.52
CA TYR A 52 -1.29 8.85 -21.06
C TYR A 52 -2.14 7.72 -20.45
N ILE A 53 -3.16 7.24 -21.18
CA ILE A 53 -4.04 6.15 -20.73
C ILE A 53 -3.26 4.87 -20.44
N ARG A 54 -2.21 4.58 -21.22
CA ARG A 54 -1.33 3.43 -20.98
C ARG A 54 -0.63 3.49 -19.62
N ASN A 55 -0.27 4.69 -19.16
CA ASN A 55 0.34 4.86 -17.84
C ASN A 55 -0.71 4.67 -16.72
N ILE A 56 -1.92 5.17 -16.90
CA ILE A 56 -3.02 4.98 -15.93
C ILE A 56 -3.39 3.49 -15.80
N LYS A 57 -3.40 2.74 -16.90
CA LYS A 57 -3.70 1.29 -16.89
C LYS A 57 -2.81 0.50 -15.93
N LYS A 58 -1.56 0.92 -15.71
CA LYS A 58 -0.64 0.28 -14.75
C LYS A 58 -1.13 0.35 -13.31
N TYR A 59 -2.04 1.26 -13.00
CA TYR A 59 -2.59 1.48 -11.66
C TYR A 59 -3.99 0.87 -11.49
N THR A 60 -4.53 0.16 -12.47
CA THR A 60 -5.77 -0.62 -12.29
C THR A 60 -5.55 -1.78 -11.34
N ARG A 61 -6.63 -2.23 -10.70
CA ARG A 61 -6.64 -3.35 -9.76
C ARG A 61 -5.84 -4.57 -10.24
N ASN A 62 -6.08 -5.01 -11.47
CA ASN A 62 -5.44 -6.22 -12.00
C ASN A 62 -3.93 -6.03 -12.23
N ASN A 63 -3.48 -4.80 -12.48
CA ASN A 63 -2.06 -4.50 -12.67
C ASN A 63 -1.34 -4.19 -11.36
N LEU A 64 -2.07 -3.75 -10.32
CA LEU A 64 -1.51 -3.51 -8.99
C LEU A 64 -1.26 -4.80 -8.19
N LEU A 65 -1.96 -5.89 -8.52
CA LEU A 65 -1.98 -7.12 -7.74
C LEU A 65 -1.43 -8.29 -8.55
N ASP A 66 -0.26 -8.79 -8.17
CA ASP A 66 0.28 -10.06 -8.62
C ASP A 66 0.10 -11.11 -7.52
N LEU A 67 -0.99 -11.88 -7.61
CA LEU A 67 -1.33 -12.93 -6.64
C LEU A 67 -0.66 -14.28 -6.96
N LYS A 68 0.11 -14.37 -8.05
CA LYS A 68 0.72 -15.64 -8.47
C LYS A 68 1.79 -16.07 -7.49
N GLY A 69 1.69 -17.29 -6.97
CA GLY A 69 2.65 -17.85 -6.01
C GLY A 69 2.73 -17.07 -4.69
N LYS A 70 1.69 -16.31 -4.35
CA LYS A 70 1.57 -15.63 -3.05
C LYS A 70 1.53 -16.68 -1.94
N PRO A 71 2.30 -16.53 -0.85
CA PRO A 71 2.22 -17.42 0.31
C PRO A 71 0.80 -17.49 0.91
N GLU A 72 0.49 -18.59 1.60
CA GLU A 72 -0.84 -18.83 2.17
C GLU A 72 -1.18 -17.84 3.29
N ASN A 73 -0.20 -17.51 4.13
CA ASN A 73 -0.35 -16.57 5.24
C ASN A 73 -0.26 -15.08 4.85
N VAL A 74 -0.25 -14.77 3.55
CA VAL A 74 -0.27 -13.39 3.04
C VAL A 74 -1.66 -13.07 2.52
N ASP A 75 -2.36 -12.12 3.12
CA ASP A 75 -3.64 -11.62 2.68
C ASP A 75 -3.49 -10.23 2.05
N VAL A 76 -3.96 -10.04 0.81
CA VAL A 76 -3.76 -8.81 0.05
C VAL A 76 -5.11 -8.14 -0.19
N ARG A 77 -5.26 -6.91 0.30
CA ARG A 77 -6.50 -6.14 0.25
C ARG A 77 -6.28 -4.77 -0.35
N LEU A 78 -7.28 -4.28 -1.10
CA LEU A 78 -7.22 -2.94 -1.69
C LEU A 78 -7.83 -1.91 -0.74
N VAL A 79 -7.12 -0.80 -0.58
CA VAL A 79 -7.63 0.44 0.02
C VAL A 79 -7.97 1.38 -1.13
N SER A 80 -9.21 1.29 -1.60
CA SER A 80 -9.67 2.07 -2.75
C SER A 80 -10.16 3.46 -2.33
N LEU A 81 -9.63 4.49 -2.98
CA LEU A 81 -9.87 5.91 -2.74
C LEU A 81 -10.24 6.61 -4.04
N LEU A 82 -10.99 7.71 -3.95
CA LEU A 82 -11.22 8.60 -5.09
C LEU A 82 -10.47 9.91 -4.85
N TYR A 83 -9.56 10.26 -5.76
CA TYR A 83 -8.83 11.53 -5.73
C TYR A 83 -8.22 11.86 -7.10
N PHE A 84 -8.07 13.16 -7.36
CA PHE A 84 -7.62 13.68 -8.68
C PHE A 84 -6.17 14.17 -8.66
N VAL A 85 -5.69 14.67 -7.53
CA VAL A 85 -4.32 15.20 -7.41
C VAL A 85 -3.32 14.03 -7.34
N PRO A 86 -2.29 13.98 -8.18
CA PRO A 86 -1.27 12.92 -8.17
C PRO A 86 -0.61 12.76 -6.79
N ASP A 87 -0.18 11.54 -6.50
CA ASP A 87 0.26 11.13 -5.15
C ASP A 87 1.30 12.06 -4.54
N GLY A 88 2.35 12.43 -5.29
CA GLY A 88 3.42 13.31 -4.80
C GLY A 88 3.02 14.76 -4.53
N LYS A 89 1.93 15.25 -5.13
CA LYS A 89 1.44 16.63 -4.94
C LYS A 89 0.27 16.71 -3.95
N ASN A 90 -0.32 15.57 -3.61
CA ASN A 90 -1.54 15.52 -2.83
C ASN A 90 -1.22 15.45 -1.34
N LYS A 91 -0.99 16.61 -0.71
CA LYS A 91 -0.61 16.74 0.72
C LYS A 91 -1.56 16.04 1.70
N ASN A 92 -2.80 15.80 1.30
CA ASN A 92 -3.81 15.13 2.12
C ASN A 92 -3.93 13.62 1.87
N LEU A 93 -3.18 13.06 0.92
CA LEU A 93 -3.33 11.66 0.53
C LEU A 93 -2.96 10.70 1.67
N GLY A 94 -1.89 10.99 2.42
CA GLY A 94 -1.52 10.22 3.60
C GLY A 94 -2.67 10.11 4.63
N ASN A 95 -3.30 11.24 4.97
CA ASN A 95 -4.47 11.25 5.86
C ASN A 95 -5.65 10.43 5.30
N LYS A 96 -5.92 10.55 3.99
CA LYS A 96 -6.99 9.78 3.32
C LYS A 96 -6.72 8.28 3.36
N ILE A 97 -5.48 7.86 3.10
CA ILE A 97 -5.06 6.46 3.19
C ILE A 97 -5.21 5.95 4.62
N ALA A 98 -4.66 6.66 5.62
CA ALA A 98 -4.74 6.26 7.02
C ALA A 98 -6.20 6.06 7.47
N LYS A 99 -7.08 7.04 7.20
CA LYS A 99 -8.50 6.96 7.57
C LYS A 99 -9.22 5.78 6.91
N LYS A 100 -8.95 5.52 5.63
CA LYS A 100 -9.60 4.43 4.90
C LYS A 100 -9.05 3.06 5.30
N ALA A 101 -7.75 2.97 5.54
CA ALA A 101 -7.09 1.79 6.07
C ALA A 101 -7.60 1.45 7.48
N GLU A 102 -7.67 2.43 8.39
CA GLU A 102 -8.22 2.27 9.73
C GLU A 102 -9.65 1.72 9.68
N LYS A 103 -10.50 2.29 8.82
CA LYS A 103 -11.87 1.80 8.62
C LYS A 103 -11.87 0.32 8.18
N LEU A 104 -11.07 -0.03 7.18
CA LEU A 104 -10.97 -1.40 6.68
C LEU A 104 -10.44 -2.38 7.75
N ILE A 105 -9.44 -1.96 8.52
CA ILE A 105 -8.86 -2.71 9.63
C ILE A 105 -9.93 -3.06 10.65
N LYS A 106 -10.71 -2.07 11.08
CA LYS A 106 -11.81 -2.26 12.04
C LYS A 106 -12.94 -3.12 11.50
N GLU A 107 -13.39 -2.86 10.27
CA GLU A 107 -14.49 -3.61 9.63
C GLU A 107 -14.17 -5.09 9.42
N LYS A 108 -12.89 -5.42 9.30
CA LYS A 108 -12.42 -6.76 8.98
C LYS A 108 -11.67 -7.43 10.13
N ASP A 109 -11.66 -6.78 11.29
CA ASP A 109 -10.95 -7.21 12.49
C ASP A 109 -9.49 -7.64 12.22
N ILE A 110 -8.78 -6.85 11.41
CA ILE A 110 -7.38 -7.15 11.05
C ILE A 110 -6.51 -6.92 12.28
N LYS A 111 -5.79 -7.98 12.72
CA LYS A 111 -4.84 -7.94 13.84
C LYS A 111 -3.41 -7.84 13.33
N PHE A 112 -2.60 -7.03 13.99
CA PHE A 112 -1.21 -6.73 13.62
C PHE A 112 -0.49 -6.11 14.80
N ASP A 113 0.79 -6.44 14.94
CA ASP A 113 1.69 -5.99 16.00
C ASP A 113 2.77 -5.02 15.45
N LEU A 114 2.83 -4.88 14.12
CA LEU A 114 3.81 -4.08 13.41
C LEU A 114 3.20 -3.53 12.12
N VAL A 115 3.50 -2.27 11.81
CA VAL A 115 3.21 -1.68 10.50
C VAL A 115 4.49 -1.55 9.70
N HIS A 116 4.46 -1.99 8.43
CA HIS A 116 5.55 -1.76 7.48
C HIS A 116 5.02 -0.99 6.26
N ALA A 117 5.41 0.27 6.14
CA ALA A 117 5.07 1.10 4.99
C ALA A 117 6.18 1.09 3.93
N HIS A 118 5.81 0.93 2.66
CA HIS A 118 6.72 1.14 1.53
C HIS A 118 6.61 2.58 1.02
N PHE A 119 7.75 3.25 0.85
CA PHE A 119 7.91 4.68 0.53
C PHE A 119 7.54 5.62 1.69
N THR A 120 8.22 6.77 1.78
CA THR A 120 7.98 7.79 2.82
C THR A 120 6.59 8.43 2.71
N TYR A 121 6.24 8.92 1.53
CA TYR A 121 4.96 9.56 1.26
C TYR A 121 4.24 8.92 0.06
N PRO A 122 2.91 8.71 0.11
CA PRO A 122 1.99 8.96 1.23
C PRO A 122 1.94 7.82 2.27
N TYR A 123 2.59 6.68 2.00
CA TYR A 123 2.41 5.44 2.77
C TYR A 123 3.11 5.48 4.12
N GLY A 124 4.37 5.89 4.19
CA GLY A 124 5.08 6.06 5.46
C GLY A 124 4.34 7.00 6.41
N TYR A 125 3.89 8.16 5.91
CA TYR A 125 3.03 9.07 6.67
C TYR A 125 1.75 8.38 7.18
N ALA A 126 1.06 7.64 6.32
CA ALA A 126 -0.15 6.93 6.71
C ALA A 126 0.14 5.79 7.71
N GLY A 127 1.29 5.12 7.58
CA GLY A 127 1.78 4.09 8.49
C GLY A 127 2.07 4.64 9.88
N ILE A 128 2.71 5.82 9.97
CA ILE A 128 2.92 6.54 11.25
C ILE A 128 1.57 6.83 11.90
N LYS A 129 0.60 7.36 11.14
CA LYS A 129 -0.75 7.66 11.67
C LYS A 129 -1.46 6.42 12.21
N LEU A 130 -1.29 5.26 11.55
CA LEU A 130 -1.81 4.00 12.04
C LEU A 130 -1.06 3.53 13.29
N GLY A 131 0.27 3.60 13.30
CA GLY A 131 1.10 3.25 14.46
C GLY A 131 0.73 4.05 15.71
N GLU A 132 0.62 5.39 15.59
CA GLU A 132 0.13 6.27 16.65
C GLU A 132 -1.27 5.88 17.14
N LYS A 133 -2.15 5.48 16.22
CA LYS A 133 -3.55 5.18 16.53
C LYS A 133 -3.74 3.85 17.27
N PHE A 134 -2.94 2.84 16.91
CA PHE A 134 -3.02 1.49 17.44
C PHE A 134 -1.95 1.20 18.50
N ASP A 135 -1.09 2.18 18.80
CA ASP A 135 0.03 2.07 19.75
C ASP A 135 0.99 0.92 19.43
N ILE A 136 1.46 0.88 18.17
CA ILE A 136 2.34 -0.18 17.66
C ILE A 136 3.53 0.39 16.88
N PRO A 137 4.65 -0.35 16.82
CA PRO A 137 5.83 0.08 16.06
C PRO A 137 5.55 0.20 14.55
N VAL A 138 6.33 1.07 13.90
CA VAL A 138 6.26 1.34 12.46
C VAL A 138 7.65 1.27 11.84
N VAL A 139 7.77 0.52 10.76
CA VAL A 139 8.95 0.47 9.88
C VAL A 139 8.59 1.10 8.54
N ILE A 140 9.48 1.93 8.01
CA ILE A 140 9.31 2.58 6.70
C ILE A 140 10.48 2.20 5.81
N SER A 141 10.19 1.57 4.67
CA SER A 141 11.17 1.37 3.59
C SER A 141 11.16 2.59 2.67
N ALA A 142 12.08 3.51 2.93
CA ALA A 142 12.34 4.64 2.05
C ALA A 142 13.23 4.20 0.87
N HIS A 143 12.89 4.64 -0.35
CA HIS A 143 13.75 4.47 -1.51
C HIS A 143 14.52 5.79 -1.77
N GLY A 144 15.57 5.74 -2.58
CA GLY A 144 16.38 6.94 -2.85
C GLY A 144 15.52 8.09 -3.43
N TYR A 145 14.66 7.76 -4.39
CA TYR A 145 13.81 8.75 -5.07
C TYR A 145 12.87 9.52 -4.12
N ASP A 146 12.22 8.86 -3.17
CA ASP A 146 11.28 9.49 -2.24
C ASP A 146 11.96 10.24 -1.08
N VAL A 147 13.28 10.12 -0.93
CA VAL A 147 14.07 10.86 0.05
C VAL A 147 14.80 12.03 -0.60
N TYR A 148 15.43 11.82 -1.76
CA TYR A 148 16.30 12.81 -2.37
C TYR A 148 15.56 13.77 -3.32
N ASP A 149 14.48 13.33 -3.96
CA ASP A 149 13.83 14.12 -5.01
C ASP A 149 12.47 14.66 -4.52
N LEU A 150 11.58 13.78 -4.04
CA LEU A 150 10.19 14.17 -3.76
C LEU A 150 9.97 15.23 -2.65
N PRO A 151 10.76 15.33 -1.57
CA PRO A 151 10.50 16.30 -0.50
C PRO A 151 10.68 17.78 -0.89
N TYR A 152 11.32 18.07 -2.02
CA TYR A 152 11.72 19.42 -2.43
C TYR A 152 10.82 20.04 -3.52
N PHE A 153 9.69 19.39 -3.87
CA PHE A 153 8.76 19.84 -4.92
C PHE A 153 7.38 20.27 -4.41
#